data_AF-R2XV95-F1
#
_entry.id   AF-R2XV95-F1
#
_cell.length_a   1.000
_cell.length_b   1.000
_cell.length_c   1.000
_cell.angle_alpha   90.00
_cell.angle_beta   90.00
_cell.angle_gamma   90.00
#
_symmetry.space_group_name_H-M   'P 1'
#
loop_
_entity.id
_entity.type
_entity.pdbx_description
1 polymer ?
#
loop_
_entity_poly.entity_id
_entity_poly.type
_entity_poly.pdbx_seq_one_letter_code
_entity_poly.pdbx_strand_id
1 'polypeptide(L)'
;MMWKEVIREETVQNTNLRSGLRLLHQPAWYRGKDRKALLELSEHLQRVMQLHLKTENLVVGIPGYGKEVTLLEVDEPVFVPHHKVEQIVESAEGYYIKLKLIKTI
;
A
#
# COMPACT_ATOMS: atom_id res chain seq x y z
N MET A 1 15.85 1.25 -1.11
CA MET A 1 14.70 1.47 -0.21
C MET A 1 14.81 2.90 0.28
N MET A 2 13.74 3.68 0.17
CA MET A 2 13.73 5.12 0.47
C MET A 2 12.52 5.43 1.35
N TRP A 3 12.67 6.39 2.26
CA TRP A 3 11.57 6.93 3.05
C TRP A 3 10.68 7.80 2.16
N LYS A 4 9.36 7.70 2.34
CA LYS A 4 8.37 8.49 1.61
C LYS A 4 7.55 9.30 2.61
N GLU A 5 7.43 10.59 2.36
CA GLU A 5 6.55 11.47 3.13
C GLU A 5 5.10 11.18 2.81
N VAL A 6 4.27 11.11 3.85
CA VAL A 6 2.82 10.97 3.75
C VAL A 6 2.22 12.36 3.71
N ILE A 7 1.60 12.69 2.59
CA ILE A 7 1.01 14.01 2.33
C ILE A 7 -0.49 14.05 2.66
N ARG A 8 -1.14 12.89 2.77
CA ARG A 8 -2.54 12.76 3.18
C ARG A 8 -2.83 11.39 3.78
N GLU A 9 -3.71 11.37 4.78
CA GLU A 9 -4.24 10.15 5.38
C GLU A 9 -5.78 10.14 5.35
N GLU A 10 -6.38 9.00 5.03
CA GLU A 10 -7.83 8.78 5.11
C GLU A 10 -8.14 7.33 5.50
N THR A 11 -9.12 7.11 6.38
CA THR A 11 -9.61 5.77 6.68
C THR A 11 -10.89 5.48 5.93
N VAL A 12 -10.91 4.38 5.17
CA VAL A 12 -12.06 3.94 4.37
C VAL A 12 -12.55 2.57 4.81
N GLN A 13 -13.83 2.28 4.53
CA GLN A 13 -14.45 0.99 4.78
C GLN A 13 -14.52 0.20 3.47
N ASN A 14 -13.65 -0.81 3.28
CA ASN A 14 -13.64 -1.60 2.05
C ASN A 14 -13.13 -3.03 2.28
N THR A 15 -14.05 -3.99 2.32
CA THR A 15 -13.74 -5.41 2.56
C THR A 15 -12.80 -6.00 1.52
N ASN A 16 -12.99 -5.67 0.23
CA ASN A 16 -12.20 -6.24 -0.87
C ASN A 16 -10.76 -5.73 -0.81
N LEU A 17 -10.61 -4.42 -0.65
CA LEU A 17 -9.31 -3.78 -0.51
C LEU A 17 -8.57 -4.32 0.72
N ARG A 18 -9.25 -4.39 1.87
CA ARG A 18 -8.67 -4.96 3.11
C ARG A 18 -8.20 -6.39 2.90
N SER A 19 -9.03 -7.23 2.28
CA SER A 19 -8.71 -8.64 2.06
C SER A 19 -7.52 -8.81 1.12
N GLY A 20 -7.47 -8.05 0.02
CA GLY A 20 -6.35 -8.05 -0.92
C GLY A 20 -5.04 -7.62 -0.27
N LEU A 21 -5.05 -6.52 0.49
CA LEU A 21 -3.87 -6.05 1.23
C LEU A 21 -3.39 -7.09 2.25
N ARG A 22 -4.30 -7.74 2.98
CA ARG A 22 -3.95 -8.82 3.92
C ARG A 22 -3.30 -10.01 3.23
N LEU A 23 -3.69 -10.36 2.00
CA LEU A 23 -3.05 -11.43 1.24
C LEU A 23 -1.61 -11.06 0.86
N LEU A 24 -1.37 -9.83 0.40
CA LEU A 24 -0.02 -9.35 0.10
C LEU A 24 0.88 -9.33 1.34
N HIS A 25 0.31 -9.12 2.52
CA HIS A 25 1.04 -9.15 3.79
C HIS A 25 1.36 -10.57 4.30
N GLN A 26 0.88 -11.64 3.65
CA GLN A 26 1.09 -13.04 4.08
C GLN A 26 2.24 -13.72 3.31
N PRO A 27 3.42 -13.94 3.93
CA PRO A 27 4.57 -14.54 3.26
C PRO A 27 4.31 -15.92 2.65
N ALA A 28 3.53 -16.76 3.32
CA ALA A 28 3.18 -18.08 2.79
C ALA A 28 2.35 -17.98 1.50
N TRP A 29 1.49 -16.96 1.39
CA TRP A 29 0.62 -16.77 0.23
C TRP A 29 1.42 -16.20 -0.94
N TYR A 30 2.05 -15.04 -0.78
CA TYR A 30 2.68 -14.37 -1.92
C TYR A 30 3.92 -15.10 -2.44
N ARG A 31 4.67 -15.84 -1.60
CA ARG A 31 5.83 -16.63 -2.06
C ARG A 31 5.44 -17.77 -3.00
N GLY A 32 4.20 -18.27 -2.92
CA GLY A 32 3.68 -19.33 -3.77
C GLY A 32 2.97 -18.82 -5.03
N LYS A 33 2.98 -17.51 -5.31
CA LYS A 33 2.31 -16.91 -6.47
C LYS A 33 3.31 -16.54 -7.55
N ASP A 34 2.84 -16.64 -8.80
CA ASP A 34 3.56 -16.10 -9.95
C ASP A 34 3.70 -14.59 -9.81
N ARG A 35 4.83 -14.06 -10.29
CA ARG A 35 5.18 -12.65 -10.20
C ARG A 35 4.18 -11.76 -10.92
N LYS A 36 3.70 -12.16 -12.11
CA LYS A 36 2.76 -11.37 -12.89
C LYS A 36 1.45 -11.20 -12.12
N ALA A 37 0.97 -12.28 -11.50
CA ALA A 37 -0.24 -12.24 -10.68
C ALA A 37 -0.10 -11.31 -9.45
N LEU A 38 1.09 -11.26 -8.83
CA LEU A 38 1.35 -10.34 -7.71
C LEU A 38 1.36 -8.87 -8.16
N LEU A 39 1.94 -8.58 -9.33
CA LEU A 39 1.95 -7.23 -9.89
C LEU A 39 0.55 -6.79 -10.29
N GLU A 40 -0.21 -7.64 -10.98
CA GLU A 40 -1.60 -7.37 -11.36
C GLU A 40 -2.48 -7.09 -10.13
N LEU A 41 -2.34 -7.88 -9.07
CA LEU A 41 -3.04 -7.65 -7.82
C LEU A 41 -2.61 -6.31 -7.18
N SER A 42 -1.31 -6.04 -7.11
CA SER A 42 -0.80 -4.80 -6.52
C SER A 42 -1.28 -3.56 -7.28
N GLU A 43 -1.31 -3.61 -8.62
CA GLU A 43 -1.85 -2.55 -9.46
C GLU A 43 -3.34 -2.35 -9.27
N HIS A 44 -4.11 -3.44 -9.17
CA HIS A 44 -5.55 -3.35 -8.94
C HIS A 44 -5.85 -2.72 -7.58
N LEU A 45 -5.15 -3.14 -6.52
CA LEU A 45 -5.31 -2.54 -5.20
C LEU A 45 -4.90 -1.07 -5.22
N GLN A 46 -3.79 -0.73 -5.87
CA GLN A 46 -3.34 0.65 -6.03
C GLN A 46 -4.43 1.54 -6.65
N ARG A 47 -5.02 1.11 -7.77
CA ARG A 47 -6.06 1.88 -8.46
C ARG A 47 -7.28 2.10 -7.56
N VAL A 48 -7.70 1.07 -6.83
CA VAL A 48 -8.82 1.19 -5.88
C VAL A 48 -8.51 2.20 -4.78
N MET A 49 -7.29 2.20 -4.23
CA MET A 49 -6.86 3.15 -3.21
C MET A 49 -6.82 4.60 -3.74
N GLN A 50 -6.27 4.80 -4.94
CA GLN A 50 -6.23 6.08 -5.63
C GLN A 50 -7.63 6.65 -5.90
N LEU A 51 -8.59 5.80 -6.27
CA LEU A 51 -9.98 6.22 -6.49
C LEU A 51 -10.65 6.74 -5.21
N HIS A 52 -10.35 6.16 -4.04
CA HIS A 52 -10.87 6.67 -2.77
C HIS A 52 -10.34 8.08 -2.47
N LEU A 53 -9.04 8.31 -2.68
CA LEU A 53 -8.43 9.61 -2.40
C LEU A 53 -8.60 10.63 -3.53
N LYS A 54 -9.03 10.20 -4.72
CA LYS A 54 -9.09 11.00 -5.96
C LYS A 54 -7.72 11.58 -6.31
N THR A 55 -6.69 10.74 -6.30
CA THR A 55 -5.30 11.12 -6.56
C THR A 55 -4.65 10.23 -7.60
N GLU A 56 -3.65 10.76 -8.30
CA GLU A 56 -2.75 10.00 -9.17
C GLU A 56 -1.49 9.53 -8.43
N ASN A 57 -1.26 10.05 -7.23
CA ASN A 57 -0.13 9.68 -6.38
C ASN A 57 -0.21 8.24 -5.88
N LEU A 58 0.92 7.71 -5.44
CA LEU A 58 1.03 6.42 -4.78
C LEU A 58 0.25 6.47 -3.46
N VAL A 59 -0.52 5.41 -3.19
CA VAL A 59 -1.36 5.32 -2.01
C VAL A 59 -1.08 3.98 -1.37
N VAL A 60 -0.80 3.99 -0.08
CA VAL A 60 -0.39 2.82 0.66
C VAL A 60 -1.49 2.45 1.65
N GLY A 61 -2.00 1.23 1.53
CA GLY A 61 -3.08 0.74 2.38
C GLY A 61 -2.58 -0.04 3.58
N ILE A 62 -3.05 0.30 4.77
CA ILE A 62 -2.83 -0.43 6.01
C ILE A 62 -4.17 -1.06 6.43
N PRO A 63 -4.30 -2.40 6.43
CA PRO A 63 -5.54 -3.05 6.81
C PRO A 63 -5.81 -2.92 8.31
N GLY A 64 -6.97 -2.36 8.68
CA GLY A 64 -7.43 -2.15 10.06
C GLY A 64 -8.41 -3.22 10.57
N TYR A 65 -9.17 -2.86 11.61
CA TYR A 65 -10.19 -3.74 12.21
C TYR A 65 -11.45 -3.81 11.34
N GLY A 66 -12.19 -4.91 11.42
CA GLY A 66 -13.43 -5.09 10.65
C GLY A 66 -13.21 -4.96 9.13
N LYS A 67 -13.68 -3.85 8.54
CA LYS A 67 -13.58 -3.54 7.10
C LYS A 67 -12.68 -2.33 6.82
N GLU A 68 -12.01 -1.80 7.84
CA GLU A 68 -11.20 -0.60 7.74
C GLU A 68 -9.91 -0.81 6.97
N VAL A 69 -9.54 0.21 6.21
CA VAL A 69 -8.24 0.39 5.60
C VAL A 69 -7.83 1.84 5.76
N THR A 70 -6.69 2.08 6.38
CA THR A 70 -6.06 3.40 6.41
C THR A 70 -5.25 3.57 5.13
N LEU A 71 -5.52 4.64 4.38
CA LEU A 71 -4.87 5.00 3.13
C LEU A 71 -3.90 6.15 3.39
N LEU A 72 -2.65 5.95 3.01
CA LEU A 72 -1.58 6.92 3.13
C LEU A 72 -1.13 7.35 1.74
N GLU A 73 -1.46 8.56 1.33
CA GLU A 73 -0.96 9.15 0.09
C GLU A 73 0.47 9.63 0.29
N VAL A 74 1.35 9.32 -0.65
CA VAL A 74 2.73 9.81 -0.67
C VAL A 74 3.00 10.56 -1.97
N ASP A 75 3.84 11.59 -1.93
CA ASP A 75 4.19 12.40 -3.12
C ASP A 75 5.10 11.62 -4.08
N GLU A 76 4.49 10.65 -4.77
CA GLU A 76 5.10 9.81 -5.78
C GLU A 76 4.03 9.49 -6.85
N PRO A 77 4.07 10.12 -8.02
CA PRO A 77 3.11 9.81 -9.09
C PRO A 77 3.39 8.47 -9.78
N VAL A 78 4.59 7.90 -9.61
CA VAL A 78 4.97 6.63 -10.24
C VAL A 78 4.45 5.45 -9.42
N PHE A 79 3.79 4.50 -10.09
CA PHE A 79 3.42 3.25 -9.44
C PHE A 79 4.66 2.47 -8.98
N VAL A 80 4.68 2.13 -7.70
CA VAL A 80 5.74 1.34 -7.09
C VAL A 80 5.12 0.09 -6.42
N PRO A 81 5.29 -1.12 -6.99
CA PRO A 81 4.68 -2.32 -6.45
C PRO A 81 5.31 -2.70 -5.12
N HIS A 82 4.49 -2.78 -4.09
CA HIS A 82 4.89 -3.08 -2.72
C HIS A 82 3.89 -4.05 -2.10
N HIS A 83 4.37 -4.86 -1.16
CA HIS A 83 3.54 -5.86 -0.49
C HIS A 83 3.44 -5.63 1.01
N LYS A 84 4.17 -4.66 1.56
CA LYS A 84 4.15 -4.36 2.99
C LYS A 84 4.71 -2.96 3.29
N VAL A 85 4.14 -2.29 4.29
CA VAL A 85 4.78 -1.20 5.02
C VAL A 85 5.74 -1.79 6.05
N GLU A 86 7.04 -1.51 5.92
CA GLU A 86 8.06 -2.00 6.84
C GLU A 86 8.11 -1.18 8.12
N GLN A 87 8.06 0.14 7.99
CA GLN A 87 8.22 1.06 9.09
C GLN A 87 7.43 2.33 8.83
N ILE A 88 6.95 2.91 9.92
CA ILE A 88 6.24 4.15 9.99
C ILE A 88 6.95 4.99 11.06
N VAL A 89 7.28 6.25 10.75
CA VAL A 89 7.94 7.18 11.67
C VAL A 89 7.22 8.52 11.61
N GLU A 90 6.94 9.06 12.78
CA GLU A 90 6.43 10.42 12.94
C GLU A 90 7.55 11.28 13.55
N SER A 91 7.77 12.47 12.99
CA SER A 91 8.74 13.45 13.47
C SER A 91 8.10 14.84 13.52
N ALA A 92 8.82 15.82 14.06
CA ALA A 92 8.38 17.22 14.02
C ALA A 92 8.25 17.79 12.59
N GLU A 93 8.89 17.14 11.61
CA GLU A 93 8.91 17.56 10.20
C GLU A 93 7.82 16.88 9.36
N GLY A 94 7.23 15.78 9.86
CA GLY A 94 6.15 15.10 9.15
C GLY A 94 6.04 13.61 9.46
N TYR A 95 5.24 12.94 8.64
CA TYR A 95 4.91 11.52 8.76
C TYR A 95 5.51 10.74 7.60
N TYR A 96 6.33 9.72 7.88
CA TYR A 96 7.13 9.02 6.87
C TYR A 96 6.92 7.51 6.92
N ILE A 97 6.88 6.90 5.75
CA ILE A 97 6.75 5.45 5.59
C ILE A 97 7.89 4.85 4.79
N LYS A 98 8.24 3.61 5.14
CA LYS A 98 9.20 2.78 4.42
C LYS A 98 8.50 1.56 3.85
N LEU A 99 8.65 1.33 2.56
CA LEU A 99 7.93 0.28 1.83
C LEU A 99 8.82 -0.89 1.45
N LYS A 100 8.27 -2.10 1.57
CA LYS A 100 8.88 -3.32 1.05
C LYS A 100 8.40 -3.59 -0.36
N LEU A 101 9.30 -3.40 -1.32
CA LEU A 101 9.01 -3.63 -2.73
C LEU A 101 8.83 -5.12 -3.02
N ILE A 102 7.98 -5.42 -3.98
CA ILE A 102 8.03 -6.69 -4.68
C ILE A 102 9.29 -6.62 -5.56
N LYS A 103 10.43 -7.11 -5.05
CA LYS A 103 11.72 -7.02 -5.76
C LYS A 103 11.61 -7.64 -7.15
N THR A 104 11.84 -6.84 -8.18
CA THR A 104 12.41 -7.28 -9.46
C THR A 104 13.77 -7.91 -9.11
N ILE A 105 13.95 -9.22 -9.29
CA ILE A 105 15.29 -9.80 -9.41
C ILE A 105 15.78 -9.44 -10.81
#